data_AF-A0A822BKM1-F1
#
_entry.id   AF-A0A822BKM1-F1
#
_cell.length_a   1.000
_cell.length_b   1.000
_cell.length_c   1.000
_cell.angle_alpha   90.00
_cell.angle_beta   90.00
_cell.angle_gamma   90.00
#
_symmetry.space_group_name_H-M   'P 1'
#
loop_
_entity.id
_entity.type
_entity.pdbx_description
1 polymer ?
#
loop_
_entity_poly.entity_id
_entity_poly.type
_entity_poly.pdbx_seq_one_letter_code
_entity_poly.pdbx_strand_id
1 'polypeptide(L)'
;DEHKSSIPDVLQVLFHVHASTTNTKVRELVLAVYPAIATVMKDKFAPYLDPIITQLSPNLNQKPNTETLPVFCTSLHTLASLCRAVGTDHCKAILIQALDFSLNLYKEIDEPEFRSAIFSLGGAASRVLKNEFNTVHINKIMEHIFESLRSLDWIEDVAATESRKLEWVDEEDIDNTSNTIHDEHEVKIEEEEEEDDDDDDEDDDDER
;
A
#
# COMPACT_ATOMS: atom_id res chain seq x y z
N ASP A 1 -3.56 -16.80 29.11
CA ASP A 1 -2.75 -17.60 28.18
C ASP A 1 -3.55 -18.24 27.04
N GLU A 2 -4.41 -17.48 26.34
CA GLU A 2 -5.28 -18.03 25.26
C GLU A 2 -5.10 -17.37 23.89
N HIS A 3 -4.16 -16.44 23.73
CA HIS A 3 -3.75 -15.93 22.42
C HIS A 3 -2.37 -16.46 22.04
N LYS A 4 -2.28 -17.78 21.82
CA LYS A 4 -1.26 -18.30 20.91
C LYS A 4 -1.49 -17.58 19.58
N SER A 5 -0.50 -16.80 19.12
CA SER A 5 -0.58 -15.99 17.90
C SER A 5 -1.21 -16.81 16.76
N SER A 6 -2.40 -16.41 16.30
CA SER A 6 -3.15 -17.06 15.21
C SER A 6 -2.50 -16.84 13.83
N ILE A 7 -1.44 -16.02 13.78
CA ILE A 7 -0.82 -15.59 12.52
C ILE A 7 -0.21 -16.76 11.72
N PRO A 8 0.51 -17.74 12.31
CA PRO A 8 1.00 -18.89 11.55
C PRO A 8 -0.12 -19.70 10.91
N ASP A 9 -1.26 -19.86 11.61
CA ASP A 9 -2.42 -20.59 11.08
C ASP A 9 -3.06 -19.82 9.91
N VAL A 10 -3.19 -18.50 10.04
CA VAL A 10 -3.65 -17.61 8.96
C VAL A 10 -2.71 -17.71 7.75
N LEU A 11 -1.39 -17.67 7.96
CA LEU A 11 -0.41 -17.81 6.88
C LEU A 11 -0.51 -19.17 6.19
N GLN A 12 -0.73 -20.27 6.91
CA GLN A 12 -0.95 -21.58 6.30
C GLN A 12 -2.19 -21.61 5.42
N VAL A 13 -3.30 -21.02 5.86
CA VAL A 13 -4.52 -20.88 5.05
C VAL A 13 -4.24 -20.05 3.81
N LEU A 14 -3.56 -18.90 3.94
CA LEU A 14 -3.19 -18.06 2.80
C LEU A 14 -2.30 -18.79 1.79
N PHE A 15 -1.30 -19.53 2.26
CA PHE A 15 -0.44 -20.34 1.38
C PHE A 15 -1.22 -21.39 0.59
N HIS A 16 -2.15 -22.07 1.26
CA HIS A 16 -3.00 -23.06 0.63
C HIS A 16 -3.88 -22.42 -0.44
N VAL A 17 -4.60 -21.35 -0.10
CA VAL A 17 -5.48 -20.63 -1.03
C VAL A 17 -4.69 -20.06 -2.20
N HIS A 18 -3.51 -19.48 -1.96
CA HIS A 18 -2.65 -18.94 -3.02
C HIS A 18 -2.24 -20.02 -4.02
N ALA A 19 -1.89 -21.21 -3.53
CA ALA A 19 -1.45 -22.33 -4.37
C ALA A 19 -2.60 -23.00 -5.13
N SER A 20 -3.81 -23.03 -4.57
CA SER A 20 -4.94 -23.79 -5.13
C SER A 20 -5.86 -22.96 -6.02
N THR A 21 -5.88 -21.62 -5.87
CA THR A 21 -6.84 -20.77 -6.58
C THR A 21 -6.44 -20.52 -8.04
N THR A 22 -7.41 -20.68 -8.95
CA THR A 22 -7.32 -20.23 -10.34
C THR A 22 -7.96 -18.85 -10.56
N ASN A 23 -8.72 -18.35 -9.58
CA ASN A 23 -9.40 -17.06 -9.65
C ASN A 23 -8.41 -15.92 -9.40
N THR A 24 -8.25 -15.04 -10.39
CA THR A 24 -7.31 -13.91 -10.36
C THR A 24 -7.61 -12.94 -9.22
N LYS A 25 -8.88 -12.63 -8.94
CA LYS A 25 -9.28 -11.76 -7.83
C LYS A 25 -8.95 -12.35 -6.46
N VAL A 26 -9.14 -13.65 -6.30
CA VAL A 26 -8.76 -14.34 -5.05
C VAL A 26 -7.24 -14.33 -4.88
N ARG A 27 -6.49 -14.54 -5.96
CA ARG A 27 -5.02 -14.48 -5.95
C ARG A 27 -4.54 -13.08 -5.57
N GLU A 28 -5.09 -12.05 -6.19
CA GLU A 28 -4.81 -10.65 -5.90
C GLU A 28 -5.07 -10.32 -4.41
N LEU A 29 -6.23 -10.73 -3.88
CA LEU A 29 -6.58 -10.51 -2.48
C LEU A 29 -5.58 -11.18 -1.53
N VAL A 30 -5.20 -12.43 -1.79
CA VAL A 30 -4.21 -13.15 -0.96
C VAL A 30 -2.86 -12.44 -0.99
N LEU A 31 -2.42 -11.96 -2.16
CA LEU A 31 -1.18 -11.21 -2.30
C LEU A 31 -1.20 -9.91 -1.48
N ALA A 32 -2.30 -9.17 -1.51
CA ALA A 32 -2.47 -7.92 -0.77
C ALA A 32 -2.43 -8.09 0.77
N VAL A 33 -2.69 -9.29 1.28
CA VAL A 33 -2.69 -9.57 2.72
C VAL A 33 -1.28 -9.84 3.27
N TYR A 34 -0.37 -10.43 2.50
CA TYR A 34 0.99 -10.75 2.98
C TYR A 34 1.74 -9.54 3.58
N PRO A 35 1.73 -8.34 2.95
CA PRO A 35 2.41 -7.18 3.50
C PRO A 35 1.87 -6.73 4.86
N ALA A 36 0.55 -6.82 5.07
CA ALA A 36 -0.07 -6.46 6.35
C ALA A 36 0.45 -7.38 7.46
N ILE A 37 0.49 -8.70 7.19
CA ILE A 37 1.02 -9.68 8.15
C ILE A 37 2.52 -9.45 8.40
N ALA A 38 3.30 -9.19 7.35
CA ALA A 38 4.72 -8.89 7.46
C ALA A 38 4.99 -7.65 8.31
N THR A 39 4.14 -6.62 8.19
CA THR A 39 4.24 -5.38 8.99
C THR A 39 3.99 -5.63 10.48
N VAL A 40 3.04 -6.52 10.80
CA VAL A 40 2.74 -6.92 12.18
C VAL A 40 3.85 -7.81 12.76
N MET A 41 4.36 -8.76 11.99
CA MET A 41 5.35 -9.74 12.45
C MET A 41 6.79 -9.21 12.45
N LYS A 42 7.10 -8.21 11.60
CA LYS A 42 8.44 -7.65 11.40
C LYS A 42 9.48 -8.76 11.18
N ASP A 43 10.54 -8.81 12.00
CA ASP A 43 11.62 -9.78 11.92
C ASP A 43 11.15 -11.24 12.03
N LYS A 44 10.02 -11.48 12.72
CA LYS A 44 9.44 -12.84 12.85
C LYS A 44 8.83 -13.35 11.55
N PHE A 45 8.67 -12.49 10.54
CA PHE A 45 8.16 -12.87 9.22
C PHE A 45 9.22 -13.56 8.34
N ALA A 46 10.51 -13.42 8.66
CA ALA A 46 11.61 -13.92 7.83
C ALA A 46 11.45 -15.39 7.36
N PRO A 47 11.02 -16.35 8.20
CA PRO A 47 10.86 -17.75 7.76
C PRO A 47 9.79 -17.97 6.67
N TYR A 48 8.87 -17.01 6.50
CA TYR A 48 7.76 -17.09 5.55
C TYR A 48 8.05 -16.39 4.23
N LEU A 49 9.14 -15.60 4.16
CA LEU A 49 9.44 -14.76 3.02
C LEU A 49 9.78 -15.58 1.75
N ASP A 50 10.69 -16.54 1.86
CA ASP A 50 11.13 -17.36 0.71
C ASP A 50 9.98 -18.17 0.08
N PRO A 51 9.08 -18.82 0.86
CA PRO A 51 7.87 -19.43 0.30
C PRO A 51 6.99 -18.45 -0.49
N ILE A 52 6.77 -17.25 0.04
CA ILE A 52 5.93 -16.23 -0.62
C ILE A 52 6.59 -15.75 -1.91
N ILE A 53 7.90 -15.46 -1.87
CA ILE A 53 8.69 -15.09 -3.05
C ILE A 53 8.61 -16.16 -4.13
N THR A 54 8.68 -17.43 -3.75
CA THR A 54 8.54 -18.56 -4.68
C THR A 54 7.17 -18.57 -5.35
N GLN A 55 6.10 -18.27 -4.62
CA GLN A 55 4.74 -18.19 -5.18
C GLN A 55 4.49 -16.91 -6.02
N LEU A 56 5.21 -15.82 -5.73
CA LEU A 56 5.16 -14.55 -6.49
C LEU A 56 5.89 -14.65 -7.84
N SER A 57 6.98 -15.42 -7.88
CA SER A 57 7.90 -15.48 -9.02
C SER A 57 7.24 -15.75 -10.39
N PRO A 58 6.23 -16.63 -10.53
CA PRO A 58 5.55 -16.85 -11.81
C PRO A 58 4.86 -15.58 -12.34
N ASN A 59 4.25 -14.77 -11.46
CA ASN A 59 3.61 -13.52 -11.87
C ASN A 59 4.68 -12.51 -12.31
N LEU A 60 5.79 -12.43 -11.59
CA LEU A 60 6.85 -11.44 -11.82
C LEU A 60 7.71 -11.68 -13.07
N ASN A 61 7.64 -12.88 -13.65
CA ASN A 61 8.46 -13.28 -14.81
C ASN A 61 7.65 -13.46 -16.10
N GLN A 62 6.34 -13.23 -16.06
CA GLN A 62 5.47 -13.36 -17.22
C GLN A 62 4.88 -12.00 -17.58
N LYS A 63 4.93 -11.64 -18.88
CA LYS A 63 4.29 -10.42 -19.36
C LYS A 63 2.78 -10.51 -19.11
N PRO A 64 2.17 -9.54 -18.41
CA PRO A 64 0.73 -9.57 -18.15
C PRO A 64 -0.08 -9.29 -19.42
N ASN A 65 -1.32 -9.77 -19.43
CA ASN A 65 -2.38 -9.31 -20.32
C ASN A 65 -3.41 -8.53 -19.49
N THR A 66 -4.49 -8.05 -20.12
CA THR A 66 -5.54 -7.27 -19.43
C THR A 66 -6.14 -7.99 -18.22
N GLU A 67 -6.28 -9.31 -18.25
CA GLU A 67 -6.85 -10.09 -17.15
C GLU A 67 -5.85 -10.29 -15.99
N THR A 68 -4.56 -10.45 -16.31
CA THR A 68 -3.52 -10.75 -15.32
C THR A 68 -2.77 -9.53 -14.81
N LEU A 69 -2.99 -8.36 -15.41
CA LEU A 69 -2.35 -7.10 -15.01
C LEU A 69 -2.58 -6.74 -13.53
N PRO A 70 -3.80 -6.84 -12.96
CA PRO A 70 -4.02 -6.52 -11.55
C PRO A 70 -3.20 -7.42 -10.60
N VAL A 71 -3.14 -8.71 -10.90
CA VAL A 71 -2.34 -9.68 -10.14
C VAL A 71 -0.84 -9.37 -10.26
N PHE A 72 -0.38 -8.96 -11.44
CA PHE A 72 1.01 -8.57 -11.67
C PHE A 72 1.36 -7.29 -10.89
N CYS A 73 0.56 -6.23 -11.01
CA CYS A 73 0.73 -4.99 -10.26
C CYS A 73 0.73 -5.24 -8.75
N THR A 74 -0.23 -6.04 -8.26
CA THR A 74 -0.31 -6.42 -6.84
C THR A 74 0.91 -7.25 -6.40
N SER A 75 1.43 -8.12 -7.27
CA SER A 75 2.67 -8.88 -6.99
C SER A 75 3.87 -7.94 -6.81
N LEU A 76 3.99 -6.89 -7.63
CA LEU A 76 5.05 -5.88 -7.52
C LEU A 76 4.92 -5.07 -6.22
N HIS A 77 3.69 -4.61 -5.88
CA HIS A 77 3.44 -3.91 -4.63
C HIS A 77 3.71 -4.78 -3.39
N THR A 78 3.30 -6.05 -3.47
CA THR A 78 3.54 -7.04 -2.41
C THR A 78 5.03 -7.24 -2.21
N LEU A 79 5.79 -7.50 -3.28
CA LEU A 79 7.23 -7.64 -3.20
C LEU A 79 7.87 -6.38 -2.59
N ALA A 80 7.56 -5.20 -3.12
CA ALA A 80 8.09 -3.93 -2.61
C ALA A 80 7.85 -3.76 -1.10
N SER A 81 6.67 -4.13 -0.61
CA SER A 81 6.30 -3.99 0.80
C SER A 81 6.97 -5.04 1.69
N LEU A 82 7.06 -6.29 1.22
CA LEU A 82 7.79 -7.36 1.93
C LEU A 82 9.28 -7.02 2.07
N CYS A 83 9.91 -6.52 1.00
CA CYS A 83 11.29 -6.06 1.01
C CYS A 83 11.53 -4.95 2.07
N ARG A 84 10.56 -4.05 2.24
CA ARG A 84 10.64 -2.96 3.25
C ARG A 84 10.46 -3.48 4.67
N ALA A 85 9.69 -4.54 4.87
CA ALA A 85 9.35 -5.07 6.18
C ALA A 85 10.43 -5.99 6.77
N VAL A 86 11.07 -6.84 5.95
CA VAL A 86 11.95 -7.92 6.43
C VAL A 86 13.44 -7.62 6.22
N GLY A 87 13.80 -6.69 5.32
CA GLY A 87 15.19 -6.27 5.10
C GLY A 87 15.85 -6.86 3.85
N THR A 88 17.14 -6.58 3.69
CA THR A 88 17.83 -6.50 2.38
C THR A 88 18.25 -7.83 1.77
N ASP A 89 18.59 -8.82 2.57
CA ASP A 89 19.45 -9.92 2.08
C ASP A 89 18.68 -10.99 1.29
N HIS A 90 17.41 -11.24 1.64
CA HIS A 90 16.56 -12.23 0.97
C HIS A 90 15.86 -11.68 -0.28
N CYS A 91 15.67 -10.36 -0.33
CA CYS A 91 14.83 -9.72 -1.34
C CYS A 91 15.62 -9.15 -2.52
N LYS A 92 16.91 -8.91 -2.35
CA LYS A 92 17.73 -8.12 -3.29
C LYS A 92 17.70 -8.65 -4.73
N ALA A 93 17.93 -9.95 -4.92
CA ALA A 93 18.03 -10.54 -6.25
C ALA A 93 16.70 -10.46 -7.02
N ILE A 94 15.59 -10.86 -6.37
CA ILE A 94 14.27 -10.81 -7.01
C ILE A 94 13.79 -9.37 -7.21
N LEU A 95 14.15 -8.45 -6.32
CA LEU A 95 13.80 -7.04 -6.45
C LEU A 95 14.44 -6.40 -7.69
N ILE A 96 15.73 -6.68 -7.94
CA ILE A 96 16.42 -6.22 -9.15
C ILE A 96 15.77 -6.83 -10.39
N GLN A 97 15.53 -8.16 -10.38
CA GLN A 97 14.92 -8.85 -11.51
C GLN A 97 13.53 -8.28 -11.85
N ALA A 98 12.68 -8.09 -10.84
CA ALA A 98 11.34 -7.54 -11.02
C ALA A 98 11.40 -6.08 -11.52
N LEU A 99 12.38 -5.30 -11.07
CA LEU A 99 12.56 -3.91 -11.51
C LEU A 99 13.02 -3.84 -12.96
N ASP A 100 14.00 -4.65 -13.36
CA ASP A 100 14.44 -4.73 -14.75
C ASP A 100 13.31 -5.17 -15.68
N PHE A 101 12.59 -6.22 -15.28
CA PHE A 101 11.48 -6.75 -16.05
C PHE A 101 10.36 -5.71 -16.23
N SER A 102 9.92 -5.07 -15.15
CA SER A 102 8.85 -4.08 -15.19
C SER A 102 9.23 -2.81 -15.95
N LEU A 103 10.46 -2.31 -15.81
CA LEU A 103 10.94 -1.14 -16.58
C LEU A 103 11.01 -1.41 -18.09
N ASN A 104 11.31 -2.65 -18.49
CA ASN A 104 11.29 -3.00 -19.91
C ASN A 104 9.86 -3.01 -20.48
N LEU A 105 8.87 -3.32 -19.66
CA LEU A 105 7.45 -3.33 -20.06
C LEU A 105 6.80 -1.94 -20.03
N TYR A 106 7.43 -0.93 -19.41
CA TYR A 106 6.84 0.39 -19.23
C TYR A 106 6.36 1.03 -20.53
N LYS A 107 7.10 0.87 -21.63
CA LYS A 107 6.74 1.44 -22.94
C LYS A 107 5.55 0.74 -23.60
N GLU A 108 5.15 -0.42 -23.10
CA GLU A 108 4.12 -1.27 -23.70
C GLU A 108 2.82 -1.28 -22.88
N ILE A 109 2.87 -0.87 -21.61
CA ILE A 109 1.74 -0.88 -20.68
C ILE A 109 1.53 0.55 -20.17
N ASP A 110 0.54 1.24 -20.74
CA ASP A 110 0.19 2.61 -20.36
C ASP A 110 -0.99 2.63 -19.37
N GLU A 111 -0.82 1.95 -18.24
CA GLU A 111 -1.84 1.84 -17.20
C GLU A 111 -1.38 2.55 -15.92
N PRO A 112 -2.19 3.45 -15.33
CA PRO A 112 -1.83 4.17 -14.10
C PRO A 112 -1.44 3.25 -12.95
N GLU A 113 -2.15 2.12 -12.81
CA GLU A 113 -1.88 1.10 -11.80
C GLU A 113 -0.47 0.51 -11.97
N PHE A 114 -0.06 0.24 -13.21
CA PHE A 114 1.26 -0.31 -13.50
C PHE A 114 2.38 0.69 -13.20
N ARG A 115 2.18 1.98 -13.50
CA ARG A 115 3.12 3.04 -13.14
C ARG A 115 3.30 3.15 -11.63
N SER A 116 2.20 3.14 -10.88
CA SER A 116 2.20 3.13 -9.41
C SER A 116 2.99 1.93 -8.85
N ALA A 117 2.80 0.74 -9.42
CA ALA A 117 3.50 -0.46 -9.03
C ALA A 117 5.02 -0.35 -9.24
N ILE A 118 5.46 0.19 -10.38
CA ILE A 118 6.88 0.45 -10.67
C ILE A 118 7.47 1.46 -9.69
N PHE A 119 6.76 2.55 -9.40
CA PHE A 119 7.25 3.56 -8.45
C PHE A 119 7.36 3.00 -7.03
N SER A 120 6.39 2.20 -6.59
CA SER A 120 6.46 1.47 -5.33
C SER A 120 7.68 0.55 -5.29
N LEU A 121 7.96 -0.19 -6.37
CA LEU A 121 9.11 -1.07 -6.47
C LEU A 121 10.44 -0.31 -6.45
N GLY A 122 10.52 0.80 -7.19
CA GLY A 122 11.67 1.71 -7.20
C GLY A 122 11.98 2.29 -5.82
N GLY A 123 10.96 2.71 -5.09
CA GLY A 123 11.11 3.19 -3.71
C GLY A 123 11.53 2.09 -2.72
N ALA A 124 11.18 0.83 -2.97
CA ALA A 124 11.70 -0.29 -2.18
C ALA A 124 13.16 -0.59 -2.54
N ALA A 125 13.48 -0.56 -3.84
CA ALA A 125 14.83 -0.77 -4.36
C ALA A 125 15.82 0.28 -3.84
N SER A 126 15.44 1.57 -3.79
CA SER A 126 16.30 2.62 -3.24
C SER A 126 16.69 2.36 -1.77
N ARG A 127 15.73 1.88 -0.95
CA ARG A 127 15.95 1.54 0.45
C ARG A 127 16.80 0.27 0.63
N VAL A 128 16.56 -0.74 -0.20
CA VAL A 128 17.21 -2.05 -0.09
C VAL A 128 18.63 -2.04 -0.67
N LEU A 129 18.80 -1.46 -1.86
CA LEU A 129 20.06 -1.46 -2.58
C LEU A 129 20.99 -0.33 -2.13
N LYS A 130 20.44 0.78 -1.61
CA LYS A 130 21.20 1.95 -1.16
C LYS A 130 22.21 2.39 -2.25
N ASN A 131 23.51 2.30 -1.95
CA ASN A 131 24.60 2.68 -2.86
C ASN A 131 24.72 1.78 -4.10
N GLU A 132 24.12 0.59 -4.07
CA GLU A 132 24.10 -0.33 -5.21
C GLU A 132 22.92 -0.07 -6.14
N PHE A 133 22.05 0.88 -5.81
CA PHE A 133 20.95 1.24 -6.69
C PHE A 133 21.49 1.96 -7.93
N ASN A 134 21.46 1.27 -9.07
CA ASN A 134 22.12 1.73 -10.29
C ASN A 134 21.47 3.02 -10.81
N THR A 135 22.29 4.01 -11.17
CA THR A 135 21.87 5.28 -11.76
C THR A 135 21.01 5.10 -13.02
N VAL A 136 21.21 4.02 -13.79
CA VAL A 136 20.35 3.68 -14.93
C VAL A 136 18.91 3.39 -14.51
N HIS A 137 18.70 2.64 -13.43
CA HIS A 137 17.34 2.39 -12.90
C HIS A 137 16.70 3.66 -12.40
N ILE A 138 17.45 4.46 -11.63
CA ILE A 138 16.98 5.75 -11.11
C ILE A 138 16.55 6.67 -12.24
N ASN A 139 17.40 6.84 -13.26
CA ASN A 139 17.10 7.74 -14.38
C ASN A 139 15.83 7.31 -15.13
N LYS A 140 15.66 6.01 -15.40
CA LYS A 140 14.44 5.50 -16.06
C LYS A 140 13.20 5.77 -15.21
N ILE A 141 13.25 5.48 -13.92
CA ILE A 141 12.11 5.70 -13.01
C ILE A 141 11.78 7.19 -12.93
N MET A 142 12.78 8.07 -12.81
CA MET A 142 12.58 9.51 -12.75
C MET A 142 12.01 10.06 -14.06
N GLU A 143 12.49 9.59 -15.21
CA GLU A 143 11.93 9.95 -16.51
C GLU A 143 10.43 9.59 -16.59
N HIS A 144 10.06 8.41 -16.10
CA HIS A 144 8.67 7.96 -16.03
C HIS A 144 7.80 8.75 -15.04
N ILE A 145 8.36 9.14 -13.89
CA ILE A 145 7.69 10.04 -12.94
C ILE A 145 7.42 11.39 -13.60
N PHE A 146 8.42 11.99 -14.25
CA PHE A 146 8.23 13.27 -14.93
C PHE A 146 7.21 13.19 -16.06
N GLU A 147 7.20 12.11 -16.83
CA GLU A 147 6.18 11.90 -17.86
C GLU A 147 4.78 11.76 -17.26
N SER A 148 4.65 11.03 -16.15
CA SER A 148 3.38 10.87 -15.43
C SER A 148 2.87 12.17 -14.83
N LEU A 149 3.78 13.07 -14.43
CA LEU A 149 3.42 14.39 -13.91
C LEU A 149 3.02 15.36 -15.03
N ARG A 150 3.69 15.28 -16.18
CA ARG A 150 3.34 16.10 -17.36
C ARG A 150 1.99 15.73 -17.94
N SER A 151 1.58 14.46 -17.87
CA SER A 151 0.26 14.03 -18.34
C SER A 151 -0.90 14.42 -17.43
N LEU A 152 -0.64 15.09 -16.29
CA LEU A 152 -1.66 15.69 -15.43
C LEU A 152 -2.19 17.02 -16.01
N ASP A 153 -2.48 17.06 -17.31
CA ASP A 153 -3.05 18.22 -18.02
C ASP A 153 -4.37 18.72 -17.37
N TRP A 154 -5.03 17.93 -16.52
CA TRP A 154 -6.21 18.35 -15.75
C TRP A 154 -5.89 19.29 -14.57
N ILE A 155 -4.63 19.40 -14.14
CA ILE A 155 -4.24 20.38 -13.11
C ILE A 155 -4.39 21.81 -13.66
N GLU A 156 -4.27 22.01 -14.98
CA GLU A 156 -4.49 23.32 -15.58
C GLU A 156 -5.95 23.79 -15.42
N ASP A 157 -6.94 22.89 -15.50
CA ASP A 157 -8.35 23.24 -15.25
C ASP A 157 -8.62 23.57 -13.77
N VAL A 158 -7.97 22.87 -12.82
CA VAL A 158 -8.13 23.16 -11.38
C VAL A 158 -7.41 24.45 -10.99
N ALA A 159 -6.22 24.71 -11.53
CA ALA A 159 -5.49 25.96 -11.31
C ALA A 159 -6.19 27.18 -11.93
N ALA A 160 -6.92 26.99 -13.03
CA ALA A 160 -7.75 28.02 -13.64
C ALA A 160 -9.03 28.31 -12.83
N THR A 161 -9.54 27.33 -12.08
CA THR A 161 -10.80 27.47 -11.34
C THR A 161 -10.61 27.93 -9.89
N GLU A 162 -9.49 27.60 -9.25
CA GLU A 162 -9.12 28.16 -7.96
C GLU A 162 -7.66 28.58 -7.93
N SER A 163 -7.42 29.89 -7.99
CA SER A 163 -6.13 30.52 -7.71
C SER A 163 -5.77 30.36 -6.21
N ARG A 164 -5.59 29.14 -5.70
CA ARG A 164 -4.90 28.92 -4.43
C ARG A 164 -3.41 28.84 -4.74
N LYS A 165 -2.79 30.00 -4.78
CA LYS A 165 -1.35 30.20 -4.89
C LYS A 165 -0.66 29.35 -3.82
N LEU A 166 -0.09 28.22 -4.21
CA LEU A 166 0.86 27.48 -3.39
C LEU A 166 2.11 28.35 -3.30
N GLU A 167 2.23 29.12 -2.22
CA GLU A 167 3.47 29.81 -1.91
C GLU A 167 4.49 28.78 -1.47
N TRP A 168 5.59 28.72 -2.23
CA TRP A 168 6.77 27.97 -1.84
C TRP A 168 7.32 28.63 -0.58
N VAL A 169 7.29 27.90 0.53
CA VAL A 169 7.93 28.34 1.78
C VAL A 169 9.43 28.20 1.55
N ASP A 170 10.16 29.31 1.56
CA ASP A 170 11.62 29.30 1.51
C ASP A 170 12.18 28.54 2.73
N GLU A 171 13.23 27.72 2.52
CA GLU A 171 13.81 26.84 3.55
C GLU A 171 14.30 27.58 4.81
N GLU A 172 14.45 28.91 4.75
CA GLU A 172 14.92 29.74 5.87
C GLU A 172 13.83 30.04 6.94
N ASP A 173 12.55 29.77 6.66
CA ASP A 173 11.44 30.01 7.62
C ASP A 173 10.96 28.74 8.36
N ILE A 174 11.63 27.60 8.17
CA ILE A 174 11.22 26.31 8.77
C ILE A 174 11.47 26.27 10.28
N ASP A 175 12.35 27.12 10.82
CA ASP A 175 12.76 27.05 12.23
C ASP A 175 11.80 27.73 13.22
N ASN A 176 10.64 28.24 12.75
CA ASN A 176 9.65 28.88 13.63
C ASN A 176 8.21 28.33 13.51
N THR A 177 7.99 27.24 12.78
CA THR A 177 6.66 26.58 12.69
C THR A 177 6.56 25.38 13.62
N SER A 178 6.85 25.58 14.92
CA SER A 178 6.50 24.59 15.95
C SER A 178 5.08 24.76 16.50
N ASN A 179 4.26 25.66 15.96
CA ASN A 179 2.86 25.80 16.34
C ASN A 179 2.04 26.16 15.10
N THR A 180 1.43 25.16 14.47
CA THR A 180 0.05 25.13 13.93
C THR A 180 -0.10 23.86 13.09
N ILE A 181 -0.27 22.73 13.76
CA ILE A 181 -1.11 21.64 13.24
C ILE A 181 -2.29 21.57 14.20
N HIS A 182 -3.25 22.45 13.96
CA HIS A 182 -4.61 22.28 14.46
C HIS A 182 -5.51 22.67 13.31
N ASP A 183 -5.82 21.68 12.48
CA ASP A 183 -7.02 21.73 11.67
C ASP A 183 -7.83 20.50 12.07
N GLU A 184 -8.75 20.79 12.97
CA GLU A 184 -9.72 19.90 13.56
C GLU A 184 -10.77 19.60 12.48
N HIS A 185 -10.64 18.47 11.80
CA HIS A 185 -11.81 17.88 11.13
C HIS A 185 -12.68 17.26 12.23
N GLU A 186 -13.44 18.09 12.95
CA GLU A 186 -14.55 17.64 13.78
C GLU A 186 -15.62 17.02 12.87
N VAL A 187 -15.64 15.69 12.84
CA VAL A 187 -16.79 14.92 12.37
C VAL A 187 -17.88 15.10 13.42
N LYS A 188 -18.89 15.91 13.12
CA LYS A 188 -20.14 15.95 13.92
C LYS A 188 -20.82 14.59 13.79
N ILE A 189 -20.71 13.78 14.84
CA ILE A 189 -21.60 12.65 15.06
C ILE A 189 -22.83 13.26 15.73
N GLU A 190 -23.97 13.25 15.03
CA GLU A 190 -25.26 13.53 15.65
C GLU A 190 -25.56 12.35 16.57
N GLU A 191 -25.44 12.58 17.89
CA GLU A 191 -25.92 11.65 18.90
C GLU A 191 -27.45 11.71 18.86
N GLU A 192 -28.08 10.60 18.47
CA GLU A 192 -29.51 10.39 18.67
C GLU A 192 -29.74 10.36 20.21
N GLU A 193 -30.45 11.36 20.72
CA GLU A 193 -30.88 11.39 22.12
C GLU A 193 -31.84 10.21 22.35
N GLU A 194 -31.38 9.20 23.10
CA GLU A 194 -32.25 8.21 23.71
C GLU A 194 -33.09 8.95 24.76
N GLU A 195 -34.41 9.05 24.53
CA GLU A 195 -35.37 9.47 25.55
C GLU A 195 -35.44 8.37 26.61
N ASP A 196 -34.75 8.57 27.74
CA ASP A 196 -34.97 7.82 28.97
C ASP A 196 -36.37 8.19 29.52
N ASP A 197 -37.36 7.35 29.24
CA ASP A 197 -38.67 7.35 29.90
C ASP A 197 -38.49 6.91 31.38
N ASP A 198 -38.12 7.86 32.24
CA ASP A 198 -38.28 7.75 33.69
C ASP A 198 -39.74 8.03 34.08
N ASP A 199 -40.60 7.01 33.93
CA ASP A 199 -41.94 6.98 34.55
C ASP A 199 -41.80 6.60 36.04
N ASP A 200 -41.47 7.58 36.87
CA ASP A 200 -41.72 7.59 38.31
C ASP A 200 -43.18 8.01 38.57
N ASP A 201 -44.09 7.02 38.70
CA ASP A 201 -45.41 7.22 39.30
C ASP A 201 -45.45 6.48 40.66
N GLU A 202 -45.04 7.20 41.72
CA GLU A 202 -45.55 6.98 43.08
C GLU A 202 -46.90 7.72 43.21
N ASP A 203 -47.99 6.99 43.44
CA ASP A 203 -48.89 7.22 44.58
C ASP A 203 -50.15 6.33 44.52
N ASP A 204 -50.22 5.45 45.52
CA ASP A 204 -51.32 5.24 46.46
C ASP A 204 -52.80 5.02 46.03
N ASP A 205 -53.37 4.12 46.83
CA ASP A 205 -54.76 4.06 47.30
C ASP A 205 -55.82 3.23 46.54
N ASP A 206 -56.11 2.09 47.18
CA ASP A 206 -57.44 1.65 47.63
C ASP A 206 -58.51 1.30 46.58
N GLU A 207 -58.95 0.03 46.59
CA GLU A 207 -60.27 -0.35 47.13
C GLU A 207 -60.65 -1.82 46.80
N ARG A 208 -60.88 -2.58 47.89
CA ARG A 208 -61.90 -3.65 48.09
C ARG A 208 -61.71 -5.06 47.56
#